data_AF-A0A9X0ABL6-F1
#
_entry.id   AF-A0A9X0ABL6-F1
#
_cell.length_a   1.000
_cell.length_b   1.000
_cell.length_c   1.000
_cell.angle_alpha   90.00
_cell.angle_beta   90.00
_cell.angle_gamma   90.00
#
_symmetry.space_group_name_H-M   'P 1'
#
loop_
_entity.id
_entity.type
_entity.pdbx_description
1 polymer ?
#
loop_
_entity_poly.entity_id
_entity_poly.type
_entity_poly.pdbx_seq_one_letter_code
_entity_poly.pdbx_strand_id
1 'polypeptide(L)'
;MSKQYSGPIPSKLTLLANLLQFSQGDKVRFLGCVTSYDRTSAVLTLEHNFPIDNGFKAFVNIQLLLNSVKSHETRIGEWVNIVGYVVDIGEHQDTKVCLSGSEIAIQAIVLWSSGPIQLDAYERSLISCH
;
A
#
# COMPACT_ATOMS: atom_id res chain seq x y z
N MET A 1 13.59 -7.59 -30.98
CA MET A 1 14.54 -7.18 -29.94
C MET A 1 13.77 -6.38 -28.89
N SER A 2 13.51 -6.98 -27.73
CA SER A 2 12.83 -6.33 -26.61
C SER A 2 13.76 -5.28 -26.00
N LYS A 3 13.26 -4.05 -25.87
CA LYS A 3 14.02 -2.90 -25.36
C LYS A 3 14.34 -3.15 -23.88
N GLN A 4 15.60 -3.41 -23.57
CA GLN A 4 16.07 -3.66 -22.20
C GLN A 4 16.18 -2.32 -21.47
N TYR A 5 15.30 -2.08 -20.50
CA TYR A 5 15.35 -0.88 -19.66
C TYR A 5 16.35 -1.11 -18.52
N SER A 6 17.42 -0.31 -18.48
CA SER A 6 18.43 -0.29 -17.39
C SER A 6 18.03 0.58 -16.19
N GLY A 7 16.74 0.89 -16.06
CA GLY A 7 16.19 1.71 -14.98
C GLY A 7 15.74 0.87 -13.78
N PRO A 8 15.48 1.51 -12.63
CA PRO A 8 14.87 0.82 -11.50
C PRO A 8 13.52 0.22 -11.91
N ILE A 9 13.18 -0.92 -11.29
CA ILE A 9 11.95 -1.66 -11.58
C ILE A 9 10.75 -0.70 -11.48
N PRO A 10 9.89 -0.63 -12.51
CA PRO A 10 8.69 0.19 -12.47
C PRO A 10 7.69 -0.37 -11.45
N SER A 11 6.96 0.51 -10.77
CA SER A 11 5.87 0.06 -9.90
C SER A 11 4.67 -0.37 -10.73
N LYS A 12 3.97 -1.40 -10.27
CA LYS A 12 2.70 -1.87 -10.84
C LYS A 12 1.54 -1.16 -10.12
N LEU A 13 0.76 -0.36 -10.83
CA LEU A 13 -0.44 0.28 -10.27
C LEU A 13 -1.54 -0.77 -10.09
N THR A 14 -2.10 -0.89 -8.88
CA THR A 14 -3.06 -1.94 -8.53
C THR A 14 -4.05 -1.50 -7.44
N LEU A 15 -5.14 -2.25 -7.30
CA LEU A 15 -6.06 -2.14 -6.17
C LEU A 15 -5.43 -2.77 -4.93
N LEU A 16 -5.79 -2.25 -3.74
CA LEU A 16 -5.34 -2.80 -2.46
C LEU A 16 -5.73 -4.29 -2.32
N ALA A 17 -6.97 -4.64 -2.70
CA ALA A 17 -7.46 -6.02 -2.68
C ALA A 17 -6.64 -6.99 -3.56
N ASN A 18 -5.97 -6.48 -4.60
CA ASN A 18 -5.17 -7.29 -5.51
C ASN A 18 -3.72 -7.44 -5.04
N LEU A 19 -3.32 -6.79 -3.95
CA LEU A 19 -1.92 -6.83 -3.47
C LEU A 19 -1.45 -8.24 -3.10
N LEU A 20 -2.34 -9.13 -2.66
CA LEU A 20 -2.00 -10.51 -2.34
C LEU A 20 -1.56 -11.36 -3.55
N GLN A 21 -1.78 -10.86 -4.77
CA GLN A 21 -1.33 -11.52 -6.00
C GLN A 21 0.16 -11.26 -6.30
N PHE A 22 0.79 -10.35 -5.55
CA PHE A 22 2.18 -9.95 -5.74
C PHE A 22 3.09 -10.72 -4.81
N SER A 23 4.31 -11.00 -5.28
CA SER A 23 5.32 -11.74 -4.51
C SER A 23 6.21 -10.78 -3.73
N GLN A 24 6.89 -11.28 -2.69
CA GLN A 24 7.92 -10.53 -1.99
C GLN A 24 8.91 -9.89 -2.98
N GLY A 25 9.23 -8.61 -2.76
CA GLY A 25 10.11 -7.84 -3.62
C GLY A 25 9.44 -7.19 -4.84
N ASP A 26 8.17 -7.51 -5.14
CA ASP A 26 7.42 -6.79 -6.16
C ASP A 26 7.22 -5.32 -5.75
N LYS A 27 7.44 -4.41 -6.71
CA LYS A 27 7.20 -2.99 -6.52
C LYS A 27 5.77 -2.65 -6.92
N VAL A 28 4.98 -2.16 -5.97
CA VAL A 28 3.56 -1.85 -6.15
C VAL A 28 3.30 -0.37 -5.99
N ARG A 29 2.24 0.11 -6.65
CA ARG A 29 1.61 1.40 -6.41
C ARG A 29 0.13 1.19 -6.17
N PHE A 30 -0.40 1.70 -5.08
CA PHE A 30 -1.82 1.56 -4.76
C PHE A 30 -2.31 2.75 -3.95
N LEU A 31 -3.64 2.85 -3.84
CA LEU A 31 -4.35 3.82 -3.02
C LEU A 31 -4.94 3.10 -1.81
N GLY A 32 -4.89 3.74 -0.65
CA GLY A 32 -5.56 3.24 0.56
C GLY A 32 -6.02 4.38 1.48
N CYS A 33 -7.05 4.11 2.26
CA CYS A 33 -7.52 5.00 3.32
C CYS A 33 -6.84 4.63 4.63
N VAL A 34 -6.26 5.60 5.34
CA VAL A 34 -5.65 5.37 6.65
C VAL A 34 -6.73 5.04 7.68
N THR A 35 -6.65 3.87 8.30
CA THR A 35 -7.54 3.45 9.39
C THR A 35 -6.85 3.45 10.75
N SER A 36 -5.53 3.26 10.78
CA SER A 36 -4.74 3.40 12.01
C SER A 36 -3.27 3.75 11.71
N TYR A 37 -2.58 4.27 12.72
CA TYR A 37 -1.15 4.53 12.68
C TYR A 37 -0.50 4.16 14.02
N ASP A 38 0.39 3.16 14.01
CA ASP A 38 1.27 2.89 15.14
C ASP A 38 2.59 3.66 14.97
N ARG A 39 2.78 4.66 15.83
CA ARG A 39 3.99 5.50 15.85
C ARG A 39 5.23 4.77 16.34
N THR A 40 5.07 3.70 17.11
CA THR A 40 6.18 2.94 17.70
C THR A 40 6.87 2.10 16.65
N SER A 41 6.08 1.38 15.84
CA SER A 41 6.55 0.55 14.73
C SER A 41 6.64 1.30 13.39
N ALA A 42 6.15 2.55 13.35
CA ALA A 42 6.00 3.34 12.13
C ALA A 42 5.17 2.62 11.04
N VAL A 43 4.07 1.97 11.44
CA VAL A 43 3.19 1.20 10.55
C VAL A 43 1.82 1.87 10.41
N LEU A 44 1.42 2.16 9.18
CA LEU A 44 0.06 2.54 8.82
C LEU A 44 -0.76 1.31 8.48
N THR A 45 -2.00 1.25 8.97
CA THR A 45 -2.99 0.29 8.46
C THR A 45 -3.84 1.01 7.44
N LEU A 46 -3.86 0.48 6.21
CA LEU A 46 -4.63 1.01 5.11
C LEU A 46 -5.71 0.02 4.68
N GLU A 47 -6.88 0.55 4.36
CA GLU A 47 -8.00 -0.23 3.84
C GLU A 47 -8.54 0.44 2.57
N HIS A 48 -9.12 -0.37 1.69
CA HIS A 48 -9.84 0.10 0.51
C HIS A 48 -11.07 -0.78 0.39
N ASN A 49 -12.25 -0.23 0.64
CA ASN A 49 -13.52 -0.96 0.65
C ASN A 49 -14.02 -1.26 -0.79
N PHE A 50 -13.11 -1.60 -1.70
CA PHE A 50 -13.40 -1.97 -3.08
C PHE A 50 -12.59 -3.22 -3.49
N PRO A 51 -13.25 -4.33 -3.86
CA PRO A 51 -14.71 -4.54 -3.83
C PRO A 51 -15.32 -4.40 -2.42
N ILE A 52 -16.62 -4.16 -2.30
CA ILE A 52 -17.28 -3.89 -1.00
C ILE A 52 -17.07 -5.09 -0.05
N ASP A 53 -16.77 -4.78 1.22
CA ASP A 53 -16.63 -5.73 2.34
C ASP A 53 -15.56 -6.81 2.11
N ASN A 54 -14.47 -6.43 1.45
CA ASN A 54 -13.40 -7.36 1.11
C ASN A 54 -12.45 -7.71 2.28
N GLY A 55 -12.49 -6.92 3.36
CA GLY A 55 -11.66 -7.13 4.56
C GLY A 55 -10.15 -7.04 4.34
N PHE A 56 -9.68 -6.60 3.16
CA PHE A 56 -8.25 -6.52 2.85
C PHE A 56 -7.59 -5.33 3.53
N LYS A 57 -6.44 -5.59 4.14
CA LYS A 57 -5.64 -4.57 4.82
C LYS A 57 -4.20 -4.60 4.36
N ALA A 58 -3.62 -3.41 4.18
CA ALA A 58 -2.20 -3.26 3.96
C ALA A 58 -1.54 -2.65 5.20
N PHE A 59 -0.56 -3.36 5.76
CA PHE A 59 0.34 -2.87 6.79
C PHE A 59 1.54 -2.22 6.12
N VAL A 60 1.57 -0.90 6.12
CA VAL A 60 2.57 -0.11 5.41
C VAL A 60 3.57 0.44 6.40
N ASN A 61 4.77 -0.13 6.41
CA ASN A 61 5.91 0.43 7.15
C ASN A 61 6.40 1.71 6.46
N ILE A 62 6.39 2.83 7.18
CA ILE A 62 6.81 4.15 6.70
C ILE A 62 8.11 4.64 7.38
N GLN A 63 8.87 3.75 8.01
CA GLN A 63 10.10 4.10 8.75
C GLN A 63 11.08 4.92 7.90
N LEU A 64 11.21 4.58 6.61
CA LEU A 64 12.08 5.29 5.65
C LEU A 64 11.60 6.70 5.30
N LEU A 65 10.35 7.04 5.62
CA LEU A 65 9.67 8.27 5.22
C LEU A 65 9.38 9.22 6.39
N LEU A 66 9.75 8.86 7.63
CA LEU A 66 9.40 9.65 8.82
C LEU A 66 9.86 11.12 8.75
N ASN A 67 10.96 11.39 8.06
CA ASN A 67 11.50 12.75 7.92
C ASN A 67 10.81 13.59 6.83
N SER A 68 10.04 12.97 5.93
CA SER A 68 9.39 13.63 4.79
C SER A 68 7.86 13.58 4.84
N VAL A 69 7.29 12.63 5.60
CA VAL A 69 5.84 12.49 5.73
C VAL A 69 5.25 13.67 6.49
N LYS A 70 4.14 14.19 5.99
CA LYS A 70 3.41 15.29 6.62
C LYS A 70 2.39 14.74 7.61
N SER A 71 2.10 15.50 8.66
CA SER A 71 1.17 15.07 9.71
C SER A 71 -0.20 14.64 9.18
N HIS A 72 -0.75 15.34 8.19
CA HIS A 72 -2.05 15.01 7.59
C HIS A 72 -2.05 13.67 6.83
N GLU A 73 -0.91 13.26 6.28
CA GLU A 73 -0.78 12.02 5.50
C GLU A 73 -0.87 10.75 6.36
N THR A 74 -0.81 10.89 7.69
CA THR A 74 -0.97 9.79 8.67
C THR A 74 -2.30 9.84 9.42
N ARG A 75 -3.19 10.78 9.05
CA ARG A 75 -4.45 11.00 9.74
C ARG A 75 -5.48 9.96 9.32
N ILE A 76 -6.21 9.41 10.28
CA ILE A 76 -7.35 8.53 10.02
C ILE A 76 -8.34 9.20 9.06
N GLY A 77 -8.75 8.47 8.02
CA GLY A 77 -9.63 8.95 6.95
C GLY A 77 -8.91 9.62 5.78
N GLU A 78 -7.60 9.82 5.86
CA GLU A 78 -6.82 10.36 4.74
C GLU A 78 -6.63 9.29 3.64
N TRP A 79 -6.87 9.68 2.40
CA TRP A 79 -6.59 8.84 1.23
C TRP A 79 -5.17 9.09 0.75
N VAL A 80 -4.33 8.07 0.81
CA VAL A 80 -2.92 8.17 0.46
C VAL A 80 -2.56 7.26 -0.71
N ASN A 81 -1.71 7.76 -1.59
CA ASN A 81 -1.02 6.96 -2.59
C ASN A 81 0.29 6.45 -2.01
N ILE A 82 0.59 5.17 -2.25
CA ILE A 82 1.81 4.51 -1.78
C ILE A 82 2.55 3.94 -2.98
N VAL A 83 3.87 4.10 -2.98
CA VAL A 83 4.78 3.25 -3.74
C VAL A 83 5.66 2.51 -2.74
N GLY A 84 5.70 1.19 -2.85
CA GLY A 84 6.42 0.35 -1.91
C GLY A 84 6.77 -1.01 -2.48
N TYR A 85 7.47 -1.79 -1.67
CA TYR A 85 7.81 -3.18 -1.97
C TYR A 85 7.00 -4.11 -1.07
N VAL A 86 6.48 -5.20 -1.64
CA VAL A 86 5.89 -6.28 -0.86
C VAL A 86 7.00 -6.93 -0.02
N VAL A 87 6.75 -7.08 1.27
CA VAL A 87 7.69 -7.74 2.19
C VAL A 87 7.02 -8.96 2.80
N ASP A 88 7.83 -9.96 3.15
CA ASP A 88 7.31 -11.08 3.93
C ASP A 88 6.94 -10.57 5.33
N ILE A 89 5.81 -11.06 5.82
CA ILE A 89 5.29 -10.80 7.15
C ILE A 89 6.16 -11.51 8.21
N GLY A 90 6.95 -12.51 7.80
CA GLY A 90 7.60 -13.48 8.68
C GLY A 90 8.96 -13.15 9.32
N GLU A 91 9.70 -12.11 8.92
CA GLU A 91 11.11 -12.01 9.37
C GLU A 91 11.42 -10.96 10.46
N HIS A 92 10.54 -9.98 10.72
CA HIS A 92 10.90 -8.83 11.59
C HIS A 92 9.83 -8.38 12.60
N GLN A 93 8.98 -9.26 13.12
CA GLN A 93 8.11 -8.92 14.25
C GLN A 93 8.00 -10.05 15.28
N ASP A 94 8.56 -9.81 16.47
CA ASP A 94 8.38 -10.61 17.70
C ASP A 94 6.92 -10.60 18.20
N THR A 95 6.05 -9.81 17.56
CA THR A 95 4.60 -9.82 17.74
C THR A 95 3.97 -10.68 16.66
N LYS A 96 3.65 -11.93 17.02
CA LYS A 96 2.70 -12.80 16.32
C LYS A 96 1.34 -12.10 16.20
N VAL A 97 1.18 -11.21 15.24
CA VAL A 97 -0.14 -10.93 14.69
C VAL A 97 -0.40 -12.07 13.71
N CYS A 98 -1.24 -13.02 14.14
CA CYS A 98 -1.72 -14.10 13.28
C CYS A 98 -2.56 -13.43 12.19
N LEU A 99 -1.92 -13.10 11.07
CA LEU A 99 -2.58 -12.37 10.02
C LEU A 99 -3.63 -13.29 9.38
N SER A 100 -4.84 -12.76 9.23
CA SER A 100 -5.87 -13.40 8.41
C SER A 100 -5.39 -13.37 6.96
N GLY A 101 -5.85 -14.31 6.11
CA GLY A 101 -5.42 -14.41 4.69
C GLY A 101 -5.72 -13.19 3.80
N SER A 102 -6.19 -12.08 4.39
CA SER A 102 -6.55 -10.82 3.73
C SER A 102 -5.56 -9.68 4.04
N GLU A 103 -4.41 -9.97 4.63
CA GLU A 103 -3.48 -8.93 5.11
C GLU A 103 -2.13 -9.03 4.39
N ILE A 104 -1.54 -7.88 4.04
CA ILE A 104 -0.24 -7.80 3.36
C ILE A 104 0.67 -6.73 3.98
N ALA A 105 1.97 -7.02 4.05
CA ALA A 105 2.97 -6.08 4.52
C ALA A 105 3.70 -5.40 3.36
N ILE A 106 3.88 -4.07 3.45
CA ILE A 106 4.53 -3.24 2.45
C ILE A 106 5.58 -2.36 3.11
N GLN A 107 6.79 -2.32 2.57
CA GLN A 107 7.77 -1.27 2.89
C GLN A 107 7.56 -0.09 1.94
N ALA A 108 7.09 1.05 2.46
CA ALA A 108 6.91 2.25 1.66
C ALA A 108 8.25 2.93 1.35
N ILE A 109 8.35 3.43 0.11
CA ILE A 109 9.46 4.27 -0.36
C ILE A 109 8.98 5.64 -0.86
N VAL A 110 7.68 5.79 -1.15
CA VAL A 110 7.04 7.08 -1.45
C VAL A 110 5.61 7.02 -0.91
N LEU A 111 5.17 8.11 -0.28
CA LEU A 111 3.80 8.28 0.20
C LEU A 111 3.38 9.74 -0.03
N TRP A 112 2.13 9.95 -0.46
CA TRP A 112 1.55 11.29 -0.56
C TRP A 112 0.03 11.26 -0.40
N SER A 113 -0.52 12.35 0.16
CA SER A 113 -1.97 12.58 0.17
C SER A 113 -2.54 12.67 -1.25
N SER A 114 -3.69 12.05 -1.44
CA SER A 114 -4.44 12.09 -2.71
C SER A 114 -5.34 13.32 -2.81
N GLY A 115 -5.52 14.06 -1.71
CA GLY A 115 -6.49 15.14 -1.62
C GLY A 115 -7.92 14.67 -1.96
N PRO A 116 -8.76 15.57 -2.51
CA PRO A 116 -10.07 15.20 -3.03
C PRO A 116 -9.92 14.22 -4.19
N ILE A 117 -10.30 12.96 -3.98
CA ILE A 117 -10.22 11.90 -4.99
C ILE A 117 -11.61 11.38 -5.37
N GLN A 118 -11.82 11.15 -6.67
CA GLN A 118 -13.00 10.44 -7.17
C GLN A 118 -12.70 8.94 -7.17
N LEU A 119 -13.07 8.25 -6.09
CA LEU A 119 -12.77 6.82 -5.90
C LEU A 119 -13.28 5.96 -7.06
N ASP A 120 -14.52 6.16 -7.49
CA ASP A 120 -15.07 5.37 -8.60
C ASP A 120 -14.29 5.54 -9.91
N ALA A 121 -13.73 6.72 -10.16
CA ALA A 121 -12.91 6.96 -11.35
C ALA A 121 -11.56 6.25 -11.25
N TYR A 122 -10.96 6.25 -10.05
CA TYR A 122 -9.76 5.48 -9.76
C TYR A 122 -9.99 3.97 -9.95
N GLU A 123 -11.04 3.44 -9.34
CA GLU A 123 -11.42 2.02 -9.44
C GLU A 123 -11.64 1.60 -10.89
N ARG A 124 -12.45 2.34 -11.65
CA ARG A 124 -12.71 2.07 -13.07
C ARG A 124 -11.42 2.05 -13.90
N SER A 125 -10.47 2.95 -13.62
CA SER A 125 -9.20 2.98 -14.36
C SER A 125 -8.34 1.73 -14.18
N LEU A 126 -8.53 1.00 -13.07
CA LEU A 126 -7.80 -0.24 -12.78
C LEU A 126 -8.54 -1.49 -13.23
N ILE A 127 -9.87 -1.42 -13.32
CA ILE A 127 -10.70 -2.52 -13.81
C ILE A 127 -10.74 -2.55 -15.34
N SER A 128 -10.63 -1.39 -16.02
CA SER A 128 -10.79 -1.30 -17.48
C SER A 128 -9.53 -1.62 -18.29
N CYS A 129 -8.43 -2.05 -17.66
CA CYS A 129 -7.28 -2.61 -18.37
C CYS A 129 -7.40 -4.14 -18.40
N HIS A 130 -8.21 -4.66 -19.32
CA HIS A 130 -8.23 -6.07 -19.69
C HIS A 130 -8.40 -6.24 -21.20
#